data_AF-G9X261-F1
#
_entry.id   AF-G9X261-F1
#
_cell.length_a   1.000
_cell.length_b   1.000
_cell.length_c   1.000
_cell.angle_alpha   90.00
_cell.angle_beta   90.00
_cell.angle_gamma   90.00
#
_symmetry.space_group_name_H-M   'P 1'
#
loop_
_entity.id
_entity.type
_entity.pdbx_description
1 polymer ?
#
loop_
_entity_poly.entity_id
_entity_poly.type
_entity_poly.pdbx_seq_one_letter_code
_entity_poly.pdbx_strand_id
1 'polypeptide(L)'
;MKATGTSSAAKGLKKAVGVEAASSTDGKDELKKGDVEKALVDVSTHEKANDSLGIIDNAIKTVSGQRSDLGAIQNRLEHTIKNLDNAAENTQAAESRIRDTDMAKEMSKFTKDNILTQAAQAMLAQANQLPQQVLQLLR
;
A
#
# COMPACT_ATOMS: atom_id res chain seq x y z
N MET A 1 -54.90 47.87 -30.41
CA MET A 1 -55.32 46.80 -31.34
C MET A 1 -54.06 46.23 -31.98
N LYS A 2 -53.47 45.15 -31.44
CA LYS A 2 -53.78 43.72 -31.67
C LYS A 2 -53.24 43.23 -33.04
N ALA A 3 -52.10 42.54 -32.99
CA ALA A 3 -51.65 41.34 -33.77
C ALA A 3 -51.75 41.33 -35.32
N THR A 4 -50.92 40.69 -36.14
CA THR A 4 -49.70 39.84 -36.08
C THR A 4 -49.40 39.45 -37.53
N GLY A 5 -48.11 39.36 -37.92
CA GLY A 5 -47.70 38.43 -38.98
C GLY A 5 -46.69 38.96 -40.00
N THR A 6 -45.39 38.93 -39.66
CA THR A 6 -44.24 38.68 -40.58
C THR A 6 -42.92 38.65 -39.79
N SER A 7 -42.76 37.67 -38.88
CA SER A 7 -41.46 37.39 -38.25
C SER A 7 -40.68 36.35 -39.08
N SER A 8 -39.98 36.80 -40.12
CA SER A 8 -38.90 36.01 -40.74
C SER A 8 -37.82 36.90 -41.37
N ALA A 9 -37.58 38.08 -40.78
CA ALA A 9 -36.53 38.99 -41.21
C ALA A 9 -35.19 38.78 -40.48
N ALA A 10 -35.00 37.69 -39.72
CA ALA A 10 -33.83 37.51 -38.85
C ALA A 10 -33.06 36.19 -39.03
N LYS A 11 -33.20 35.51 -40.18
CA LYS A 11 -32.54 34.19 -40.42
C LYS A 11 -31.18 34.28 -41.14
N GLY A 12 -30.68 35.50 -41.42
CA GLY A 12 -29.46 35.72 -42.20
C GLY A 12 -28.13 35.81 -41.44
N LEU A 13 -28.09 35.64 -40.11
CA LEU A 13 -26.87 35.96 -39.34
C LEU A 13 -26.46 34.93 -38.25
N LYS A 14 -26.93 33.68 -38.32
CA LYS A 14 -26.51 32.58 -37.40
C LYS A 14 -25.64 31.51 -38.08
N LYS A 15 -24.62 31.90 -38.85
CA LYS A 15 -23.58 30.97 -39.37
C LYS A 15 -22.17 31.46 -39.05
N ALA A 16 -21.95 31.92 -37.84
CA ALA A 16 -20.62 32.17 -37.31
C ALA A 16 -20.64 32.00 -35.78
N VAL A 17 -19.84 31.04 -35.31
CA VAL A 17 -19.26 30.99 -33.97
C VAL A 17 -20.22 30.69 -32.79
N GLY A 18 -20.32 29.39 -32.49
CA GLY A 18 -20.38 28.88 -31.11
C GLY A 18 -21.73 28.76 -30.41
N VAL A 19 -21.72 27.84 -29.43
CA VAL A 19 -22.60 27.68 -28.25
C VAL A 19 -23.96 26.98 -28.54
N GLU A 20 -24.49 25.98 -27.81
CA GLU A 20 -24.44 25.60 -26.38
C GLU A 20 -24.70 24.10 -26.19
N ALA A 21 -24.06 23.54 -25.16
CA ALA A 21 -24.41 22.28 -24.53
C ALA A 21 -25.66 22.45 -23.63
N ALA A 22 -26.57 21.45 -23.61
CA ALA A 22 -27.45 21.18 -22.46
C ALA A 22 -28.07 19.76 -22.54
N SER A 23 -27.41 18.84 -21.80
CA SER A 23 -27.90 17.69 -21.02
C SER A 23 -29.31 17.09 -21.21
N SER A 24 -29.29 15.77 -21.50
CA SER A 24 -30.08 14.63 -20.97
C SER A 24 -31.58 14.75 -20.67
N THR A 25 -32.37 13.86 -21.29
CA THR A 25 -33.39 13.02 -20.61
C THR A 25 -33.72 11.78 -21.46
N ASP A 26 -33.59 10.62 -20.80
CA ASP A 26 -34.41 9.40 -20.95
C ASP A 26 -34.38 8.57 -22.25
N GLY A 27 -33.67 7.44 -22.15
CA GLY A 27 -34.29 6.11 -22.19
C GLY A 27 -34.97 5.67 -23.49
N LYS A 28 -34.37 4.61 -24.07
CA LYS A 28 -34.87 3.76 -25.17
C LYS A 28 -34.61 4.28 -26.57
N ASP A 29 -33.36 4.14 -26.99
CA ASP A 29 -33.16 3.51 -28.29
C ASP A 29 -32.08 2.46 -28.11
N GLU A 30 -32.48 1.19 -28.22
CA GLU A 30 -31.58 0.06 -28.17
C GLU A 30 -30.62 0.18 -29.35
N LEU A 31 -29.43 0.74 -29.08
CA LEU A 31 -28.28 0.60 -29.95
C LEU A 31 -28.03 -0.89 -30.13
N LYS A 32 -28.49 -1.42 -31.27
CA LYS A 32 -28.37 -2.83 -31.62
C LYS A 32 -26.93 -3.26 -31.41
N LYS A 33 -26.75 -4.21 -30.49
CA LYS A 33 -25.48 -4.79 -30.04
C LYS A 33 -24.60 -5.36 -31.17
N GLY A 34 -25.10 -5.42 -32.42
CA GLY A 34 -24.39 -5.91 -33.60
C GLY A 34 -23.70 -4.86 -34.48
N ASP A 35 -24.06 -3.57 -34.38
CA ASP A 35 -23.42 -2.50 -35.19
C ASP A 35 -22.25 -1.82 -34.46
N VAL A 36 -22.14 -2.03 -33.15
CA VAL A 36 -21.10 -1.42 -32.32
C VAL A 36 -19.71 -2.01 -32.63
N GLU A 37 -19.61 -3.30 -32.98
CA GLU A 37 -18.31 -3.91 -33.35
C GLU A 37 -17.84 -3.55 -34.77
N LYS A 38 -18.77 -3.36 -35.72
CA LYS A 38 -18.43 -3.06 -37.12
C LYS A 38 -18.19 -1.56 -37.38
N ALA A 39 -18.66 -0.70 -36.47
CA ALA A 39 -18.44 0.74 -36.53
C ALA A 39 -17.18 1.21 -35.78
N LEU A 40 -16.53 0.36 -34.98
CA LEU A 40 -15.39 0.77 -34.14
C LEU A 40 -14.08 0.90 -34.94
N VAL A 41 -13.93 0.14 -36.03
CA VAL A 41 -12.81 0.25 -36.98
C VAL A 41 -13.29 -0.12 -38.39
N ASP A 42 -13.72 0.87 -39.17
CA ASP A 42 -14.07 0.70 -40.59
C ASP A 42 -13.10 1.52 -41.46
N VAL A 43 -12.27 0.84 -42.24
CA VAL A 43 -11.22 1.46 -43.09
C VAL A 43 -11.66 1.56 -44.55
N SER A 44 -12.94 1.30 -44.85
CA SER A 44 -13.44 1.29 -46.23
C SER A 44 -13.42 2.65 -46.93
N THR A 45 -13.38 3.76 -46.18
CA THR A 45 -13.32 5.13 -46.71
C THR A 45 -12.34 5.96 -45.90
N HIS A 46 -11.77 7.01 -46.51
CA HIS A 46 -10.79 7.89 -45.84
C HIS A 46 -11.36 8.54 -44.57
N GLU A 47 -12.64 8.93 -44.59
CA GLU A 47 -13.32 9.57 -43.45
C GLU A 47 -13.51 8.59 -42.29
N LYS A 48 -14.04 7.39 -42.56
CA LYS A 48 -14.20 6.34 -41.53
C LYS A 48 -12.87 5.82 -40.99
N ALA A 49 -11.83 5.78 -41.81
CA ALA A 49 -10.48 5.43 -41.37
C ALA A 49 -9.94 6.45 -40.36
N ASN A 50 -10.20 7.75 -40.59
CA ASN A 50 -9.79 8.81 -39.68
C ASN A 50 -10.55 8.76 -38.33
N ASP A 51 -11.86 8.49 -38.38
CA ASP A 51 -12.67 8.30 -37.16
C ASP A 51 -12.21 7.07 -36.36
N SER A 52 -11.90 5.98 -37.05
CA SER A 52 -11.36 4.75 -36.45
C SER A 52 -10.01 4.99 -35.77
N LEU A 53 -9.12 5.80 -36.37
CA LEU A 53 -7.85 6.19 -35.74
C LEU A 53 -8.08 7.01 -34.47
N GLY A 54 -9.06 7.92 -34.46
CA GLY A 54 -9.42 8.68 -33.26
C GLY A 54 -9.94 7.80 -32.11
N ILE A 55 -10.73 6.76 -32.44
CA ILE A 55 -11.21 5.77 -31.45
C ILE A 55 -10.03 4.96 -30.89
N ILE A 56 -9.13 4.48 -31.76
CA ILE A 56 -7.93 3.74 -31.35
C ILE A 56 -7.02 4.61 -30.48
N ASP A 57 -6.80 5.87 -30.83
CA ASP A 57 -5.99 6.79 -30.03
C ASP A 57 -6.57 7.01 -28.63
N ASN A 58 -7.90 7.13 -28.52
CA ASN A 58 -8.56 7.24 -27.22
C ASN A 58 -8.47 5.95 -26.41
N ALA A 59 -8.58 4.78 -27.05
CA ALA A 59 -8.37 3.49 -26.40
C ALA A 59 -6.92 3.34 -25.92
N ILE A 60 -5.93 3.71 -26.73
CA ILE A 60 -4.50 3.71 -26.36
C ILE A 60 -4.25 4.65 -25.19
N LYS A 61 -4.80 5.87 -25.20
CA LYS A 61 -4.69 6.81 -24.07
C LYS A 61 -5.27 6.23 -22.79
N THR A 62 -6.40 5.55 -22.86
CA THR A 62 -7.04 4.90 -21.71
C THR A 62 -6.17 3.78 -21.14
N VAL A 63 -5.69 2.86 -21.98
CA VAL A 63 -4.80 1.77 -21.57
C VAL A 63 -3.47 2.31 -21.03
N SER A 64 -2.93 3.36 -21.66
CA SER A 64 -1.71 4.00 -21.20
C SER A 64 -1.89 4.66 -19.84
N GLY A 65 -3.03 5.31 -19.59
CA GLY A 65 -3.37 5.86 -18.28
C GLY A 65 -3.42 4.77 -17.20
N GLN A 66 -4.13 3.67 -17.47
CA GLN A 66 -4.18 2.52 -16.57
C GLN A 66 -2.79 1.92 -16.29
N ARG A 67 -1.92 1.84 -17.31
CA ARG A 67 -0.52 1.39 -17.12
C ARG A 67 0.29 2.34 -16.27
N SER A 68 0.11 3.65 -16.43
CA SER A 68 0.74 4.66 -15.57
C SER A 68 0.31 4.52 -14.11
N ASP A 69 -0.99 4.29 -13.86
CA ASP A 69 -1.51 4.08 -12.51
C ASP A 69 -0.94 2.80 -11.87
N LEU A 70 -0.85 1.71 -12.64
CA LEU A 70 -0.21 0.47 -12.18
C LEU A 70 1.27 0.68 -11.86
N GLY A 71 2.00 1.46 -12.66
CA GLY A 71 3.39 1.83 -12.36
C GLY A 71 3.52 2.65 -11.09
N ALA A 72 2.60 3.59 -10.83
CA ALA A 72 2.56 4.35 -9.59
C ALA A 72 2.29 3.45 -8.36
N ILE A 73 1.38 2.48 -8.50
CA ILE A 73 1.11 1.48 -7.45
C ILE A 73 2.34 0.61 -7.20
N GLN A 74 3.03 0.16 -8.25
CA GLN A 74 4.28 -0.61 -8.12
C GLN A 74 5.34 0.17 -7.35
N ASN A 75 5.58 1.45 -7.68
CA ASN A 75 6.52 2.30 -6.94
C ASN A 75 6.13 2.40 -5.45
N ARG A 76 4.83 2.60 -5.16
CA ARG A 76 4.35 2.67 -3.79
C ARG A 76 4.53 1.34 -3.05
N LEU A 77 4.31 0.21 -3.71
CA LEU A 77 4.56 -1.12 -3.14
C LEU A 77 6.06 -1.31 -2.86
N GLU A 78 6.94 -0.95 -3.78
CA GLU A 78 8.40 -1.02 -3.57
C GLU A 78 8.85 -0.16 -2.38
N HIS A 79 8.34 1.07 -2.25
CA HIS A 79 8.63 1.91 -1.11
C HIS A 79 8.09 1.34 0.20
N THR A 80 6.90 0.74 0.16
CA THR A 80 6.28 0.11 1.34
C THR A 80 7.08 -1.12 1.77
N ILE A 81 7.53 -1.95 0.82
CA ILE A 81 8.37 -3.12 1.07
C ILE A 81 9.69 -2.68 1.71
N LYS A 82 10.41 -1.73 1.11
CA LYS A 82 11.68 -1.22 1.66
C LYS A 82 11.51 -0.68 3.08
N ASN A 83 10.42 0.04 3.34
CA ASN A 83 10.14 0.53 4.69
C ASN A 83 9.81 -0.60 5.67
N LEU A 84 9.05 -1.61 5.23
CA LEU A 84 8.69 -2.75 6.05
C LEU A 84 9.90 -3.63 6.36
N ASP A 85 10.80 -3.85 5.40
CA ASP A 85 12.05 -4.60 5.60
C ASP A 85 12.93 -3.91 6.65
N ASN A 86 13.08 -2.59 6.57
CA ASN A 86 13.79 -1.81 7.59
C ASN A 86 13.11 -1.92 8.96
N ALA A 87 11.77 -1.87 9.01
CA ALA A 87 11.05 -2.03 10.26
C ALA A 87 11.22 -3.45 10.84
N ALA A 88 11.16 -4.47 9.99
CA ALA A 88 11.37 -5.87 10.36
C ALA A 88 12.78 -6.09 10.92
N GLU A 89 13.82 -5.59 10.24
CA GLU A 89 15.21 -5.64 10.69
C GLU A 89 15.37 -4.97 12.06
N ASN A 90 14.80 -3.77 12.24
CA ASN A 90 14.84 -3.06 13.51
C ASN A 90 14.13 -3.84 14.64
N THR A 91 12.96 -4.43 14.36
CA THR A 91 12.23 -5.25 15.35
C THR A 91 12.97 -6.53 15.70
N GLN A 92 13.57 -7.21 14.72
CA GLN A 92 14.35 -8.42 14.94
C GLN A 92 15.63 -8.12 15.74
N ALA A 93 16.30 -7.01 15.43
CA ALA A 93 17.46 -6.56 16.20
C ALA A 93 17.07 -6.19 17.65
N ALA A 94 15.92 -5.55 17.86
CA ALA A 94 15.40 -5.27 19.20
C ALA A 94 15.04 -6.56 19.94
N GLU A 95 14.40 -7.52 19.29
CA GLU A 95 14.06 -8.83 19.86
C GLU A 95 15.31 -9.61 20.27
N SER A 96 16.33 -9.67 19.39
CA SER A 96 17.61 -10.31 19.71
C SER A 96 18.25 -9.67 20.95
N ARG A 97 18.26 -8.34 21.03
CA ARG A 97 18.79 -7.63 22.20
C ARG A 97 18.01 -7.99 23.47
N ILE A 98 16.68 -7.98 23.43
CA ILE A 98 15.85 -8.34 24.58
C ILE A 98 16.16 -9.79 25.01
N ARG A 99 16.11 -10.74 24.07
CA ARG A 99 16.36 -12.15 24.35
C ARG A 99 17.76 -12.41 24.90
N ASP A 100 18.78 -11.78 24.35
CA ASP A 100 20.16 -11.94 24.80
C ASP A 100 20.37 -11.28 26.17
N THR A 101 19.75 -10.12 26.42
CA THR A 101 19.80 -9.47 27.75
C THR A 101 19.09 -10.28 28.82
N ASP A 102 17.94 -10.88 28.51
CA ASP A 102 17.18 -11.70 29.46
C ASP A 102 17.91 -13.02 29.74
N MET A 103 18.51 -13.64 28.71
CA MET A 103 19.33 -14.84 28.91
C MET A 103 20.58 -14.53 29.73
N ALA A 104 21.28 -13.43 29.46
CA ALA A 104 22.44 -13.02 30.25
C ALA A 104 22.08 -12.73 31.71
N LYS A 105 20.91 -12.12 31.96
CA LYS A 105 20.42 -11.84 33.31
C LYS A 105 20.09 -13.12 34.07
N GLU A 106 19.40 -14.06 33.44
CA GLU A 106 19.06 -15.34 34.08
C GLU A 106 20.30 -16.21 34.29
N MET A 107 21.25 -16.21 33.36
CA MET A 107 22.55 -16.89 33.56
C MET A 107 23.36 -16.27 34.68
N SER A 108 23.39 -14.93 34.80
CA SER A 108 24.07 -14.26 35.92
C SER A 108 23.43 -14.61 37.26
N LYS A 109 22.10 -14.67 37.31
CA LYS A 109 21.36 -15.08 38.50
C LYS A 109 21.62 -16.55 38.83
N PHE A 110 21.55 -17.45 37.85
CA PHE A 110 21.87 -18.86 38.00
C PHE A 110 23.30 -19.08 38.50
N THR A 111 24.29 -18.38 37.94
CA THR A 111 25.68 -18.44 38.42
C THR A 111 25.82 -17.91 39.84
N LYS A 112 25.18 -16.78 40.17
CA LYS A 112 25.17 -16.25 41.54
C LYS A 112 24.59 -17.26 42.52
N ASP A 113 23.47 -17.88 42.17
CA ASP A 113 22.80 -18.87 43.03
C ASP A 113 23.65 -20.13 43.18
N ASN A 114 24.33 -20.60 42.12
CA ASN A 114 25.30 -21.70 42.21
C ASN A 114 26.52 -21.36 43.08
N ILE A 115 27.05 -20.14 42.99
CA ILE A 115 28.15 -19.70 43.87
C ILE A 115 27.66 -19.65 45.32
N LEU A 116 26.43 -19.19 45.55
CA LEU A 116 25.83 -19.14 46.88
C LEU A 116 25.64 -20.53 47.49
N THR A 117 25.18 -21.51 46.70
CA THR A 117 25.02 -22.89 47.18
C THR A 117 26.37 -23.56 47.49
N GLN A 118 27.38 -23.37 46.62
CA GLN A 118 28.74 -23.87 46.87
C GLN A 118 29.38 -23.17 48.08
N ALA A 119 29.21 -21.85 48.22
CA ALA A 119 29.70 -21.08 49.36
C ALA A 119 28.97 -21.47 50.66
N ALA A 120 27.66 -21.71 50.63
CA ALA A 120 26.89 -22.17 51.78
C ALA A 120 27.35 -23.56 52.25
N GLN A 121 27.67 -24.46 51.32
CA GLN A 121 28.24 -25.78 51.64
C GLN A 121 29.64 -25.66 52.26
N ALA A 122 30.52 -24.83 51.68
CA ALA A 122 31.86 -24.58 52.22
C ALA A 122 31.81 -23.88 53.59
N MET A 123 30.89 -22.92 53.77
CA MET A 123 30.66 -22.24 55.06
C MET A 123 30.09 -23.18 56.11
N LEU A 124 29.15 -24.08 55.76
CA LEU A 124 28.67 -25.11 56.68
C LEU A 124 29.78 -26.06 57.09
N ALA A 125 30.62 -26.51 56.14
CA ALA A 125 31.76 -27.36 56.44
C ALA A 125 32.75 -26.68 57.39
N GLN A 126 33.08 -25.40 57.14
CA GLN A 126 33.96 -24.61 58.00
C GLN A 126 33.36 -24.34 59.39
N ALA A 127 32.07 -24.00 59.45
CA ALA A 127 31.35 -23.76 60.71
C ALA A 127 31.28 -25.02 61.59
N ASN A 128 31.22 -26.21 60.99
CA ASN A 128 31.25 -27.48 61.71
C ASN A 128 32.66 -27.88 62.21
N GLN A 129 33.72 -27.41 61.55
CA GLN A 129 35.11 -27.66 61.97
C GLN A 129 35.60 -26.70 63.05
N LEU A 130 35.12 -25.45 63.05
CA LEU A 130 35.48 -24.43 64.03
C LEU A 130 35.29 -24.85 65.51
N PRO A 131 34.17 -25.46 65.94
CA PRO A 131 34.00 -25.88 67.34
C PRO A 131 34.94 -27.02 67.75
N GLN A 132 35.37 -27.88 66.82
CA GLN A 132 36.34 -28.94 67.12
C GLN A 132 37.74 -28.39 67.38
N GLN A 133 38.13 -27.32 66.68
CA GLN A 133 39.39 -26.61 66.96
C GLN A 133 39.34 -25.90 68.32
N VAL A 134 38.20 -25.32 68.69
CA VAL A 134 38.03 -24.70 70.03
C VAL A 134 38.13 -25.75 71.15
N LEU A 135 37.60 -26.96 70.93
CA LEU A 135 37.75 -28.05 71.91
C LEU A 135 39.18 -28.56 72.05
N GLN A 136 40.04 -28.41 71.02
CA GLN A 136 41.48 -28.69 71.14
C GLN A 136 42.22 -27.61 71.96
N LEU A 137 41.71 -26.38 72.00
CA LEU A 137 42.25 -25.29 72.81
C LEU A 137 41.77 -25.31 74.28
N LEU A 138 40.77 -26.14 74.61
CA LEU A 138 40.24 -26.33 75.97
C LEU A 138 40.75 -27.62 76.64
N ARG A 139 41.74 -28.30 76.04
CA ARG A 139 42.38 -29.50 76.58
C ARG A 139 43.82 -29.24 77.01
#